data_AF-A0A382G3W4-F1
#
_entry.id   AF-A0A382G3W4-F1
#
_cell.length_a   1.000
_cell.length_b   1.000
_cell.length_c   1.000
_cell.angle_alpha   90.00
_cell.angle_beta   90.00
_cell.angle_gamma   90.00
#
_symmetry.space_group_name_H-M   'P 1'
#
loop_
_entity.id
_entity.type
_entity.pdbx_description
1 polymer ?
#
loop_
_entity_poly.entity_id
_entity_poly.type
_entity_poly.pdbx_seq_one_letter_code
_entity_poly.pdbx_strand_id
1 'polypeptide(L)'
;MNTKMALYFLILLSFLCAQVDYVTEIQPIFTNSCTSCHQYGNTSGGLNLTSYSGVMASSNSGTSVVPGDHANSLLWQRVNDGSMPPGNNPDLSSDEINLIAQWIDEGALEVPAVEVDTPDVVINEFLAGSENCCGSDIFDGNTEDFVELYNYGTEPININGWGFSDTDGLITTIAPDTSIAPGDFLVLWYTGDNNGFPEINEKLSKDGETIYIADADGNPMISYDFGPQTDDISYGRNPDGSDTWEYFSNPTPGTTNENTNPIEFQPQTKEELVTAVLLWVNDNASALSAYGEINTWDVSLITDMSELFLYSLFNDNIGNWDVSSVTNMSSMFKSAPNFNGDISNWDVSSVTNMSSMFNSATNFNGDISMWDVSSVTNMNSMFQDVNNFNQDLSGWDVSNVTDMGSMFENVGIFNGNISMWDVSSVTDMSFMFTFIEDFNHDLSSWDVSSVTNMDR
;
A
#
# COMPACT_ATOMS: atom_id res chain seq x y z
N MET A 1 41.88 -33.44 -19.21
CA MET A 1 41.45 -32.17 -18.61
C MET A 1 40.26 -31.68 -19.41
N ASN A 2 39.08 -31.72 -18.78
CA ASN A 2 37.78 -31.59 -19.46
C ASN A 2 37.48 -30.14 -19.83
N THR A 3 37.10 -29.91 -21.08
CA THR A 3 36.60 -28.64 -21.62
C THR A 3 35.34 -28.12 -20.91
N LYS A 4 34.61 -28.97 -20.18
CA LYS A 4 33.53 -28.53 -19.27
C LYS A 4 34.03 -27.81 -18.02
N MET A 5 35.22 -28.11 -17.53
CA MET A 5 35.82 -27.40 -16.38
C MET A 5 36.30 -26.02 -16.80
N ALA A 6 36.79 -25.85 -18.03
CA ALA A 6 37.18 -24.55 -18.57
C ALA A 6 35.97 -23.64 -18.84
N LEU A 7 34.81 -24.19 -19.21
CA LEU A 7 33.58 -23.41 -19.37
C LEU A 7 32.99 -23.00 -18.02
N TYR A 8 33.03 -23.87 -17.00
CA TYR A 8 32.70 -23.49 -15.63
C TYR A 8 33.66 -22.45 -15.06
N PHE A 9 34.96 -22.55 -15.34
CA PHE A 9 35.95 -21.57 -14.88
C PHE A 9 35.86 -20.23 -15.62
N LEU A 10 35.42 -20.21 -16.88
CA LEU A 10 35.13 -18.96 -17.61
C LEU A 10 33.80 -18.32 -17.17
N ILE A 11 32.79 -19.11 -16.82
CA ILE A 11 31.53 -18.59 -16.26
C ILE A 11 31.75 -18.08 -14.83
N LEU A 12 32.58 -18.75 -14.02
CA LEU A 12 32.98 -18.26 -12.69
C LEU A 12 33.92 -17.04 -12.77
N LEU A 13 34.69 -16.86 -13.86
CA LEU A 13 35.48 -15.64 -14.07
C LEU A 13 34.67 -14.45 -14.61
N SER A 14 33.49 -14.67 -15.19
CA SER A 14 32.57 -13.57 -15.53
C SER A 14 31.73 -13.08 -14.34
N PHE A 15 31.78 -13.79 -13.20
CA PHE A 15 31.20 -13.37 -11.91
C PHE A 15 32.26 -12.81 -10.93
N LEU A 16 33.42 -12.39 -11.45
CA LEU A 16 34.49 -11.77 -10.67
C LEU A 16 34.59 -10.24 -10.86
N CYS A 17 33.60 -9.63 -11.52
CA CYS A 17 33.27 -8.24 -11.25
C CYS A 17 32.25 -8.27 -10.11
N ALA A 18 32.59 -7.69 -8.97
CA ALA A 18 31.58 -7.45 -7.95
C ALA A 18 30.47 -6.63 -8.62
N GLN A 19 29.26 -7.17 -8.68
CA GLN A 19 28.11 -6.40 -9.15
C GLN A 19 27.92 -5.23 -8.19
N VAL A 20 27.51 -4.09 -8.74
CA VAL A 20 27.26 -2.89 -7.95
C VAL A 20 26.00 -3.10 -7.12
N ASP A 21 26.14 -3.06 -5.81
CA ASP A 21 25.05 -3.31 -4.86
C ASP A 21 24.20 -2.05 -4.66
N TYR A 22 22.89 -2.18 -4.86
CA TYR A 22 22.01 -1.02 -4.78
C TYR A 22 22.01 -0.38 -3.38
N VAL A 23 21.85 -1.19 -2.32
CA VAL A 23 21.66 -0.69 -0.96
C VAL A 23 22.94 -0.07 -0.40
N THR A 24 24.09 -0.66 -0.69
CA THR A 24 25.37 -0.27 -0.08
C THR A 24 26.21 0.66 -0.95
N GLU A 25 26.02 0.67 -2.28
CA GLU A 25 26.82 1.46 -3.21
C GLU A 25 26.02 2.53 -3.96
N ILE A 26 24.73 2.33 -4.24
CA ILE A 26 23.92 3.26 -5.04
C ILE A 26 23.01 4.15 -4.17
N GLN A 27 22.23 3.56 -3.28
CA GLN A 27 21.31 4.27 -2.38
C GLN A 27 22.03 5.35 -1.54
N PRO A 28 23.28 5.14 -1.05
CA PRO A 28 24.02 6.19 -0.34
C PRO A 28 24.36 7.39 -1.23
N ILE A 29 24.54 7.21 -2.54
CA ILE A 29 24.80 8.31 -3.48
C ILE A 29 23.57 9.22 -3.55
N PHE A 30 22.39 8.62 -3.66
CA PHE A 30 21.13 9.36 -3.72
C PHE A 30 20.75 10.01 -2.39
N THR A 31 20.92 9.29 -1.29
CA THR A 31 20.55 9.77 0.05
C THR A 31 21.52 10.83 0.60
N ASN A 32 22.81 10.76 0.29
CA ASN A 32 23.78 11.75 0.78
C ASN A 32 23.91 13.00 -0.11
N SER A 33 23.74 12.83 -1.43
CA SER A 33 24.05 13.89 -2.40
C SER A 33 22.82 14.47 -3.10
N CYS A 34 21.65 13.83 -3.00
CA CYS A 34 20.43 14.26 -3.72
C CYS A 34 19.22 14.56 -2.80
N THR A 35 19.38 14.48 -1.47
CA THR A 35 18.27 14.55 -0.49
C THR A 35 17.53 15.89 -0.46
N SER A 36 18.16 17.01 -0.80
CA SER A 36 17.44 18.29 -0.85
C SER A 36 16.54 18.46 -2.08
N CYS A 37 16.64 17.59 -3.08
CA CYS A 37 15.96 17.75 -4.37
C CYS A 37 14.73 16.84 -4.55
N HIS A 38 14.58 15.80 -3.73
CA HIS A 38 13.61 14.71 -4.00
C HIS A 38 13.00 14.06 -2.74
N GLN A 39 12.96 14.78 -1.62
CA GLN A 39 12.29 14.33 -0.38
C GLN A 39 10.75 14.40 -0.41
N TYR A 40 10.18 14.92 -1.50
CA TYR A 40 8.73 15.05 -1.62
C TYR A 40 8.16 13.83 -2.33
N GLY A 41 7.70 12.87 -1.53
CA GLY A 41 6.68 11.94 -1.97
C GLY A 41 5.51 12.70 -2.61
N ASN A 42 5.08 12.22 -3.78
CA ASN A 42 3.75 12.36 -4.37
C ASN A 42 3.08 13.73 -4.53
N THR A 43 3.76 14.88 -4.41
CA THR A 43 3.09 16.19 -4.63
C THR A 43 3.57 16.97 -5.87
N SER A 44 4.51 16.46 -6.67
CA SER A 44 4.98 17.16 -7.89
C SER A 44 5.57 16.29 -9.00
N GLY A 45 5.24 14.99 -9.11
CA GLY A 45 5.86 14.10 -10.12
C GLY A 45 7.39 13.98 -9.94
N GLY A 46 7.84 14.07 -8.69
CA GLY A 46 9.25 14.01 -8.31
C GLY A 46 9.78 12.58 -8.37
N LEU A 47 10.99 12.44 -8.90
CA LEU A 47 11.77 11.20 -8.87
C LEU A 47 12.02 10.81 -7.40
N ASN A 48 11.47 9.70 -6.92
CA ASN A 48 11.73 9.23 -5.55
C ASN A 48 13.08 8.50 -5.52
N LEU A 49 14.13 9.14 -5.03
CA LEU A 49 15.48 8.56 -4.97
C LEU A 49 15.82 7.92 -3.61
N THR A 50 14.87 7.83 -2.67
CA THR A 50 15.15 7.33 -1.32
C THR A 50 14.97 5.81 -1.17
N SER A 51 14.24 5.17 -2.09
CA SER A 51 14.01 3.72 -2.12
C SER A 51 14.28 3.14 -3.50
N TYR A 52 14.60 1.84 -3.57
CA TYR A 52 14.78 1.14 -4.86
C TYR A 52 13.53 1.22 -5.72
N SER A 53 12.36 0.93 -5.14
CA SER A 53 11.07 1.03 -5.81
C SER A 53 10.83 2.42 -6.41
N GLY A 54 11.23 3.48 -5.70
CA GLY A 54 11.15 4.86 -6.19
C GLY A 54 12.11 5.14 -7.34
N VAL A 55 13.35 4.65 -7.27
CA VAL A 55 14.36 4.82 -8.33
C VAL A 55 13.92 4.11 -9.61
N MET A 56 13.34 2.91 -9.46
CA MET A 56 12.86 2.08 -10.57
C MET A 56 11.51 2.55 -11.13
N ALA A 57 10.72 3.29 -10.36
CA ALA A 57 9.45 3.84 -10.79
C ALA A 57 9.64 4.81 -11.97
N SER A 58 8.72 4.76 -12.93
CA SER A 58 8.72 5.71 -14.04
C SER A 58 8.29 7.09 -13.57
N SER A 59 8.85 8.13 -14.16
CA SER A 59 8.43 9.51 -13.93
C SER A 59 7.53 9.99 -15.06
N ASN A 60 6.88 11.14 -14.89
CA ASN A 60 6.09 11.80 -15.95
C ASN A 60 6.92 12.17 -17.21
N SER A 61 8.27 12.07 -17.14
CA SER A 61 9.18 12.30 -18.26
C SER A 61 9.59 11.01 -18.99
N GLY A 62 9.12 9.84 -18.54
CA GLY A 62 9.44 8.52 -19.07
C GLY A 62 10.07 7.57 -18.03
N THR A 63 10.54 6.41 -18.50
CA THR A 63 11.15 5.37 -17.65
C THR A 63 12.42 5.89 -16.98
N SER A 64 12.42 5.90 -15.64
CA SER A 64 13.55 6.38 -14.83
C SER A 64 14.81 5.55 -15.09
N VAL A 65 14.69 4.22 -14.97
CA VAL A 65 15.78 3.26 -15.21
C VAL A 65 15.35 2.21 -16.23
N VAL A 66 16.20 1.99 -17.23
CA VAL A 66 16.10 0.92 -18.20
C VAL A 66 17.19 -0.11 -17.86
N PRO A 67 16.84 -1.22 -17.18
CA PRO A 67 17.78 -2.30 -16.87
C PRO A 67 18.61 -2.75 -18.07
N GLY A 68 19.93 -2.72 -17.93
CA GLY A 68 20.89 -3.12 -18.96
C GLY A 68 21.21 -2.03 -20.00
N ASP A 69 20.69 -0.82 -19.84
CA ASP A 69 20.89 0.29 -20.78
C ASP A 69 20.88 1.66 -20.08
N HIS A 70 22.03 2.05 -19.50
CA HIS A 70 22.14 3.37 -18.85
C HIS A 70 21.92 4.53 -19.84
N ALA A 71 22.29 4.36 -21.12
CA ALA A 71 22.20 5.42 -22.10
C ALA A 71 20.75 5.83 -22.39
N ASN A 72 19.80 4.90 -22.24
CA ASN A 72 18.36 5.15 -22.38
C ASN A 72 17.62 5.36 -21.04
N SER A 73 18.34 5.35 -19.92
CA SER A 73 17.79 5.61 -18.59
C SER A 73 17.75 7.10 -18.28
N LEU A 74 16.57 7.66 -18.02
CA LEU A 74 16.41 9.10 -17.71
C LEU A 74 17.16 9.52 -16.44
N LEU A 75 17.22 8.65 -15.44
CA LEU A 75 18.00 8.85 -14.23
C LEU A 75 19.46 9.14 -14.55
N TRP A 76 20.08 8.25 -15.35
CA TRP A 76 21.48 8.38 -15.72
C TRP A 76 21.75 9.62 -16.57
N GLN A 77 20.88 9.90 -17.54
CA GLN A 77 20.99 11.09 -18.39
C GLN A 77 21.03 12.37 -17.54
N ARG A 78 20.12 12.49 -16.56
CA ARG A 78 20.01 13.67 -15.69
C ARG A 78 21.16 13.82 -14.69
N VAL A 79 21.69 12.72 -14.14
CA VAL A 79 22.89 12.81 -13.28
C VAL A 79 24.16 13.11 -14.07
N ASN A 80 24.25 12.65 -15.32
CA ASN A 80 25.42 12.85 -16.17
C ASN A 80 25.48 14.24 -16.81
N ASP A 81 24.34 14.85 -17.15
CA ASP A 81 24.27 16.21 -17.71
C ASP A 81 24.01 17.31 -16.67
N GLY A 82 23.71 16.92 -15.43
CA GLY A 82 23.46 17.81 -14.31
C GLY A 82 22.10 18.50 -14.31
N SER A 83 21.11 17.97 -15.04
CA SER A 83 19.79 18.60 -15.23
C SER A 83 18.69 18.14 -14.24
N MET A 84 19.03 17.83 -12.98
CA MET A 84 18.06 17.40 -11.96
C MET A 84 17.17 18.57 -11.43
N PRO A 85 15.83 18.45 -11.42
CA PRO A 85 14.90 19.44 -10.83
C PRO A 85 14.41 19.08 -9.41
N PRO A 86 14.13 20.01 -8.46
CA PRO A 86 14.42 21.46 -8.46
C PRO A 86 15.45 21.83 -7.37
N GLY A 87 16.62 22.32 -7.77
CA GLY A 87 17.54 23.03 -6.87
C GLY A 87 18.95 22.45 -6.81
N ASN A 88 19.81 22.97 -7.70
CA ASN A 88 21.24 22.68 -7.87
C ASN A 88 21.59 21.24 -8.31
N ASN A 89 22.53 21.22 -9.24
CA ASN A 89 23.25 20.05 -9.74
C ASN A 89 23.59 19.09 -8.58
N PRO A 90 23.31 17.78 -8.66
CA PRO A 90 23.82 16.87 -7.65
C PRO A 90 25.36 16.92 -7.74
N ASP A 91 26.03 17.20 -6.62
CA ASP A 91 27.51 17.29 -6.53
C ASP A 91 28.14 15.88 -6.63
N LEU A 92 27.77 15.11 -7.67
CA LEU A 92 28.30 13.78 -7.91
C LEU A 92 29.68 13.85 -8.54
N SER A 93 30.60 13.09 -7.98
CA SER A 93 31.88 12.80 -8.58
C SER A 93 31.71 11.96 -9.86
N SER A 94 32.72 12.00 -10.73
CA SER A 94 32.74 11.13 -11.92
C SER A 94 32.70 9.65 -11.55
N ASP A 95 33.18 9.28 -10.35
CA ASP A 95 33.15 7.90 -9.88
C ASP A 95 31.73 7.47 -9.51
N GLU A 96 30.95 8.33 -8.84
CA GLU A 96 29.53 8.07 -8.53
C GLU A 96 28.66 7.99 -9.81
N ILE A 97 28.89 8.86 -10.79
CA ILE A 97 28.18 8.81 -12.07
C ILE A 97 28.49 7.51 -12.82
N ASN A 98 29.75 7.08 -12.83
CA ASN A 98 30.16 5.81 -13.44
C ASN A 98 29.59 4.60 -12.69
N LEU A 99 29.48 4.68 -11.36
CA LEU A 99 28.92 3.60 -10.53
C LEU A 99 27.43 3.43 -10.78
N ILE A 100 26.67 4.53 -10.91
CA ILE A 100 25.26 4.49 -11.33
C ILE A 100 25.12 3.89 -12.75
N ALA A 101 25.98 4.29 -13.68
CA ALA A 101 25.97 3.73 -15.05
C ALA A 101 26.20 2.21 -15.05
N GLN A 102 27.19 1.77 -14.26
CA GLN A 102 27.54 0.36 -14.12
C GLN A 102 26.40 -0.45 -13.50
N TRP A 103 25.79 0.04 -12.42
CA TRP A 103 24.63 -0.61 -11.80
C TRP A 103 23.48 -0.80 -12.79
N ILE A 104 23.17 0.23 -13.59
CA ILE A 104 22.11 0.13 -14.60
C ILE A 104 22.47 -0.89 -15.68
N ASP A 105 23.69 -0.84 -16.23
CA ASP A 105 24.14 -1.79 -17.25
C ASP A 105 24.20 -3.24 -16.76
N GLU A 106 24.40 -3.44 -15.46
CA GLU A 106 24.36 -4.74 -14.80
C GLU A 106 22.93 -5.26 -14.55
N GLY A 107 21.92 -4.49 -14.97
CA GLY A 107 20.51 -4.88 -14.93
C GLY A 107 19.69 -4.15 -13.87
N ALA A 108 20.24 -3.10 -13.25
CA ALA A 108 19.57 -2.29 -12.24
C ALA A 108 18.89 -3.14 -11.16
N LEU A 109 19.58 -4.19 -10.72
CA LEU A 109 19.04 -5.16 -9.77
C LEU A 109 19.03 -4.56 -8.36
N GLU A 110 17.96 -4.82 -7.62
CA GLU A 110 17.90 -4.56 -6.16
C GLU A 110 18.82 -5.52 -5.39
N VAL A 111 19.15 -6.66 -6.01
CA VAL A 111 19.50 -7.89 -5.32
C VAL A 111 20.94 -7.84 -4.78
N PRO A 112 21.19 -8.23 -3.52
CA PRO A 112 22.50 -8.71 -3.14
C PRO A 112 22.69 -10.10 -3.76
N ALA A 113 23.72 -10.30 -4.59
CA ALA A 113 24.18 -11.65 -4.92
C ALA A 113 25.03 -12.23 -3.77
N VAL A 114 24.42 -12.25 -2.59
CA VAL A 114 24.65 -13.19 -1.51
C VAL A 114 23.26 -13.70 -1.21
N GLU A 115 23.02 -15.01 -1.25
CA GLU A 115 21.82 -15.55 -0.59
C GLU A 115 21.93 -15.12 0.88
N VAL A 116 21.29 -14.00 1.22
CA VAL A 116 20.98 -13.68 2.61
C VAL A 116 19.94 -14.74 2.95
N ASP A 117 20.38 -15.69 3.75
CA ASP A 117 19.54 -16.68 4.41
C ASP A 117 18.43 -15.90 5.13
N THR A 118 17.31 -15.65 4.44
CA THR A 118 16.16 -15.03 5.07
C THR A 118 15.73 -16.03 6.12
N PRO A 119 15.70 -15.62 7.39
CA PRO A 119 15.35 -16.55 8.45
C PRO A 119 14.01 -17.22 8.11
N ASP A 120 13.90 -18.54 8.33
CA ASP A 120 12.65 -19.28 8.13
C ASP A 120 11.60 -18.93 9.22
N VAL A 121 11.44 -17.64 9.51
CA VAL A 121 10.49 -17.06 10.46
C VAL A 121 9.71 -15.95 9.78
N VAL A 122 8.42 -15.85 10.07
CA VAL A 122 7.55 -14.74 9.63
C VAL A 122 6.71 -14.22 10.79
N ILE A 123 6.17 -13.01 10.64
CA ILE A 123 5.01 -12.58 11.42
C ILE A 123 3.84 -13.47 11.00
N ASN A 124 3.28 -14.19 11.98
CA ASN A 124 2.21 -15.16 11.80
C ASN A 124 0.85 -14.61 12.17
N GLU A 125 0.76 -13.84 13.25
CA GLU A 125 -0.47 -13.24 13.73
C GLU A 125 -0.11 -11.97 14.49
N PHE A 126 -0.92 -10.93 14.41
CA PHE A 126 -0.80 -9.78 15.29
C PHE A 126 -2.18 -9.23 15.65
N LEU A 127 -2.23 -8.52 16.77
CA LEU A 127 -3.42 -7.83 17.23
C LEU A 127 -3.02 -6.47 17.78
N ALA A 128 -3.65 -5.42 17.26
CA ALA A 128 -3.56 -4.05 17.76
C ALA A 128 -4.95 -3.56 18.16
N GLY A 129 -5.11 -3.10 19.40
CA GLY A 129 -6.40 -2.73 19.98
C GLY A 129 -7.02 -3.81 20.89
N SER A 130 -6.20 -4.51 21.68
CA SER A 130 -6.69 -5.47 22.68
C SER A 130 -7.49 -4.79 23.78
N GLU A 131 -8.73 -5.23 24.01
CA GLU A 131 -9.62 -4.70 25.05
C GLU A 131 -10.12 -5.81 26.00
N ASN A 132 -10.38 -7.01 25.47
CA ASN A 132 -10.91 -8.17 26.23
C ASN A 132 -10.25 -9.50 25.87
N CYS A 133 -9.40 -9.53 24.85
CA CYS A 133 -8.77 -10.75 24.32
C CYS A 133 -7.27 -10.83 24.70
N CYS A 134 -6.50 -11.83 24.28
CA CYS A 134 -6.69 -13.29 24.45
C CYS A 134 -5.46 -13.91 25.13
N GLY A 135 -4.70 -13.11 25.88
CA GLY A 135 -3.62 -13.60 26.70
C GLY A 135 -3.47 -12.70 27.89
N SER A 136 -3.45 -13.29 29.08
CA SER A 136 -2.62 -12.71 30.12
C SER A 136 -1.19 -12.83 29.62
N ASP A 137 -0.46 -11.74 29.53
CA ASP A 137 0.99 -11.81 29.48
C ASP A 137 1.53 -12.68 30.65
N ILE A 138 2.83 -12.97 30.65
CA ILE A 138 3.43 -13.77 31.72
C ILE A 138 3.57 -12.94 33.02
N PHE A 139 3.37 -11.62 33.00
CA PHE A 139 3.88 -10.71 34.03
C PHE A 139 2.81 -9.88 34.75
N ASP A 140 1.67 -9.51 34.14
CA ASP A 140 0.68 -8.62 34.76
C ASP A 140 -0.81 -9.01 34.60
N GLY A 141 -1.15 -9.90 33.66
CA GLY A 141 -2.50 -10.42 33.43
C GLY A 141 -3.45 -9.47 32.70
N ASN A 142 -2.95 -8.43 32.03
CA ASN A 142 -3.74 -7.47 31.24
C ASN A 142 -4.01 -7.93 29.80
N THR A 143 -4.94 -7.24 29.13
CA THR A 143 -5.30 -7.43 27.72
C THR A 143 -4.36 -6.59 26.86
N GLU A 144 -3.31 -7.21 26.35
CA GLU A 144 -2.26 -6.51 25.59
C GLU A 144 -2.27 -6.88 24.11
N ASP A 145 -1.72 -5.97 23.32
CA ASP A 145 -1.47 -6.17 21.90
C ASP A 145 -0.36 -7.21 21.74
N PHE A 146 -0.31 -7.88 20.60
CA PHE A 146 0.74 -8.85 20.36
C PHE A 146 1.16 -8.93 18.90
N VAL A 147 2.39 -9.39 18.71
CA VAL A 147 2.92 -9.87 17.43
C VAL A 147 3.47 -11.26 17.67
N GLU A 148 3.02 -12.22 16.88
CA GLU A 148 3.46 -13.60 16.90
C GLU A 148 4.41 -13.89 15.73
N LEU A 149 5.54 -14.50 16.05
CA LEU A 149 6.45 -15.05 15.06
C LEU A 149 6.28 -16.56 14.95
N TYR A 150 6.29 -17.08 13.73
CA TYR A 150 6.23 -18.51 13.45
C TYR A 150 7.46 -18.97 12.68
N ASN A 151 8.15 -19.99 13.19
CA ASN A 151 9.25 -20.65 12.48
C ASN A 151 8.68 -21.74 11.56
N TYR A 152 8.57 -21.44 10.28
CA TYR A 152 8.09 -22.38 9.24
C TYR A 152 9.20 -23.28 8.69
N GLY A 153 10.43 -23.08 9.14
CA GLY A 153 11.61 -23.84 8.74
C GLY A 153 11.70 -25.22 9.37
N THR A 154 12.78 -25.92 9.03
CA THR A 154 13.05 -27.26 9.56
C THR A 154 14.08 -27.29 10.70
N GLU A 155 14.72 -26.16 11.00
CA GLU A 155 15.75 -26.03 12.04
C GLU A 155 15.40 -24.91 13.04
N PRO A 156 15.85 -25.01 14.31
CA PRO A 156 15.63 -23.93 15.27
C PRO A 156 16.31 -22.65 14.82
N ILE A 157 15.60 -21.53 14.95
CA ILE A 157 16.14 -20.21 14.65
C ILE A 157 16.57 -19.51 15.94
N ASN A 158 17.80 -18.99 15.96
CA ASN A 158 18.30 -18.19 17.08
C ASN A 158 18.10 -16.71 16.77
N ILE A 159 17.30 -16.05 17.60
CA ILE A 159 16.96 -14.62 17.45
C ILE A 159 17.70 -13.75 18.46
N ASN A 160 18.71 -14.28 19.15
CA ASN A 160 19.47 -13.52 20.14
C ASN A 160 20.08 -12.27 19.52
N GLY A 161 19.78 -11.13 20.15
CA GLY A 161 20.22 -9.82 19.69
C GLY A 161 19.26 -9.14 18.70
N TRP A 162 18.24 -9.84 18.19
CA TRP A 162 17.26 -9.23 17.29
C TRP A 162 16.50 -8.12 18.00
N GLY A 163 16.21 -7.06 17.25
CA GLY A 163 15.47 -5.89 17.72
C GLY A 163 14.03 -5.89 17.24
N PHE A 164 13.14 -5.36 18.08
CA PHE A 164 11.71 -5.19 17.78
C PHE A 164 11.32 -3.72 18.00
N SER A 165 10.44 -3.21 17.13
CA SER A 165 9.86 -1.87 17.25
C SER A 165 8.55 -1.74 16.44
N ASP A 166 7.74 -0.73 16.77
CA ASP A 166 6.58 -0.26 16.00
C ASP A 166 6.86 1.05 15.21
N THR A 167 8.09 1.58 15.29
CA THR A 167 8.47 2.90 14.77
C THR A 167 9.74 2.78 13.92
N ASP A 168 9.81 3.52 12.80
CA ASP A 168 10.94 3.58 11.86
C ASP A 168 12.33 3.61 12.53
N GLY A 169 12.92 2.42 12.69
CA GLY A 169 14.33 2.20 13.03
C GLY A 169 14.76 2.39 14.48
N LEU A 170 13.85 2.59 15.45
CA LEU A 170 14.23 2.69 16.87
C LEU A 170 14.01 1.37 17.61
N ILE A 171 15.03 0.51 17.64
CA ILE A 171 14.98 -0.72 18.46
C ILE A 171 14.85 -0.33 19.94
N THR A 172 13.75 -0.73 20.56
CA THR A 172 13.48 -0.52 21.99
C THR A 172 13.77 -1.77 22.81
N THR A 173 13.56 -2.94 22.21
CA THR A 173 13.58 -4.23 22.88
C THR A 173 14.43 -5.19 22.07
N ILE A 174 15.34 -5.87 22.77
CA ILE A 174 16.30 -6.80 22.17
C ILE A 174 16.04 -8.19 22.74
N ALA A 175 15.90 -9.19 21.88
CA ALA A 175 15.78 -10.58 22.29
C ALA A 175 17.06 -11.05 23.03
N PRO A 176 16.94 -11.67 24.22
CA PRO A 176 18.05 -12.32 24.90
C PRO A 176 18.40 -13.65 24.19
N ASP A 177 19.08 -14.56 24.88
CA ASP A 177 19.40 -15.90 24.35
C ASP A 177 18.11 -16.72 24.11
N THR A 178 17.49 -16.49 22.96
CA THR A 178 16.15 -16.96 22.58
C THR A 178 16.22 -17.66 21.23
N SER A 179 15.54 -18.81 21.16
CA SER A 179 15.41 -19.58 19.93
C SER A 179 13.98 -20.06 19.75
N ILE A 180 13.50 -20.08 18.51
CA ILE A 180 12.17 -20.60 18.13
C ILE A 180 12.39 -21.94 17.43
N ALA A 181 11.78 -23.02 17.94
CA ALA A 181 11.94 -24.34 17.33
C ALA A 181 11.13 -24.45 16.02
N PRO A 182 11.44 -25.43 15.15
CA PRO A 182 10.65 -25.69 13.93
C PRO A 182 9.17 -25.93 14.26
N GLY A 183 8.28 -25.16 13.64
CA GLY A 183 6.84 -25.23 13.86
C GLY A 183 6.35 -24.67 15.21
N ASP A 184 7.23 -24.03 15.99
CA ASP A 184 6.85 -23.32 17.21
C ASP A 184 6.60 -21.82 16.94
N PHE A 185 5.91 -21.20 17.90
CA PHE A 185 5.55 -19.79 17.91
C PHE A 185 6.32 -19.02 19.00
N LEU A 186 6.54 -17.74 18.76
CA LEU A 186 6.99 -16.79 19.78
C LEU A 186 6.03 -15.60 19.79
N VAL A 187 5.33 -15.41 20.91
CA VAL A 187 4.46 -14.26 21.13
C VAL A 187 5.25 -13.14 21.78
N LEU A 188 5.25 -11.98 21.14
CA LEU A 188 5.78 -10.72 21.63
C LEU A 188 4.62 -9.85 22.08
N TRP A 189 4.63 -9.40 23.32
CA TRP A 189 3.53 -8.60 23.90
C TRP A 189 3.87 -7.12 23.79
N TYR A 190 3.07 -6.34 23.07
CA TYR A 190 3.28 -4.90 22.89
C TYR A 190 2.50 -4.15 23.97
N THR A 191 3.15 -3.96 25.12
CA THR A 191 2.53 -3.46 26.36
C THR A 191 2.70 -1.96 26.55
N GLY A 192 3.69 -1.35 25.88
CA GLY A 192 4.08 0.04 26.13
C GLY A 192 4.82 0.26 27.45
N ASP A 193 5.28 -0.81 28.11
CA ASP A 193 6.03 -0.74 29.36
C ASP A 193 7.34 -1.57 29.33
N ASN A 194 8.21 -1.34 30.32
CA ASN A 194 9.59 -1.81 30.29
C ASN A 194 9.82 -2.98 31.23
N ASN A 195 9.03 -4.04 31.05
CA ASN A 195 9.14 -5.29 31.81
C ASN A 195 10.17 -6.26 31.22
N GLY A 196 10.58 -6.01 29.97
CA GLY A 196 11.61 -6.74 29.26
C GLY A 196 11.06 -7.94 28.48
N PHE A 197 11.89 -8.46 27.58
CA PHE A 197 11.48 -9.49 26.62
C PHE A 197 10.78 -10.72 27.26
N PRO A 198 9.67 -11.24 26.69
CA PRO A 198 9.11 -10.91 25.37
C PRO A 198 8.13 -9.72 25.36
N GLU A 199 8.05 -8.91 26.42
CA GLU A 199 7.31 -7.64 26.36
C GLU A 199 8.13 -6.57 25.64
N ILE A 200 7.48 -5.94 24.69
CA ILE A 200 7.98 -4.86 23.85
C ILE A 200 7.50 -3.56 24.48
N ASN A 201 8.45 -2.65 24.74
CA ASN A 201 8.19 -1.36 25.41
C ASN A 201 7.56 -0.32 24.47
N GLU A 202 6.59 -0.76 23.67
CA GLU A 202 5.73 0.00 22.79
C GLU A 202 4.36 -0.66 22.74
N LYS A 203 3.35 0.10 22.33
CA LYS A 203 1.99 -0.37 22.20
C LYS A 203 1.52 -0.13 20.79
N LEU A 204 0.95 -1.16 20.16
CA LEU A 204 0.56 -1.03 18.77
C LEU A 204 -0.56 0.00 18.59
N SER A 205 -0.44 0.81 17.55
CA SER A 205 -1.48 1.75 17.13
C SER A 205 -2.57 1.02 16.36
N LYS A 206 -3.79 0.99 16.93
CA LYS A 206 -4.96 0.46 16.23
C LYS A 206 -5.37 1.26 15.00
N ASP A 207 -4.87 2.49 14.82
CA ASP A 207 -5.13 3.29 13.62
C ASP A 207 -4.25 2.84 12.42
N GLY A 208 -3.35 1.88 12.63
CA GLY A 208 -2.40 1.38 11.65
C GLY A 208 -1.00 1.98 11.79
N GLU A 209 0.02 1.17 11.53
CA GLU A 209 1.45 1.48 11.60
C GLU A 209 2.29 0.33 11.02
N THR A 210 3.61 0.34 11.25
CA THR A 210 4.53 -0.70 10.77
C THR A 210 5.15 -1.50 11.89
N ILE A 211 5.04 -2.82 11.83
CA ILE A 211 5.81 -3.73 12.69
C ILE A 211 7.20 -3.89 12.09
N TYR A 212 8.25 -3.66 12.88
CA TYR A 212 9.65 -3.80 12.45
C TYR A 212 10.43 -4.80 13.30
N ILE A 213 11.14 -5.70 12.61
CA ILE A 213 12.06 -6.67 13.20
C ILE A 213 13.41 -6.53 12.53
N ALA A 214 14.45 -6.33 13.35
CA ALA A 214 15.82 -6.15 12.90
C ALA A 214 16.73 -7.26 13.42
N ASP A 215 17.80 -7.55 12.67
CA ASP A 215 18.85 -8.46 13.12
C ASP A 215 19.67 -7.87 14.29
N ALA A 216 20.67 -8.64 14.76
CA ALA A 216 21.54 -8.23 15.85
C ALA A 216 22.46 -7.04 15.54
N ASP A 217 22.63 -6.71 14.25
CA ASP A 217 23.39 -5.55 13.77
C ASP A 217 22.49 -4.32 13.55
N GLY A 218 21.17 -4.48 13.71
CA GLY A 218 20.16 -3.44 13.55
C GLY A 218 19.65 -3.27 12.11
N ASN A 219 19.93 -4.21 11.22
CA ASN A 219 19.40 -4.18 9.85
C ASN A 219 17.95 -4.71 9.84
N PRO A 220 17.02 -4.05 9.14
CA PRO A 220 15.65 -4.54 9.02
C PRO A 220 15.62 -5.87 8.27
N MET A 221 14.90 -6.85 8.82
CA MET A 221 14.72 -8.18 8.22
C MET A 221 13.27 -8.49 7.88
N ILE A 222 12.34 -8.11 8.76
CA ILE A 222 10.91 -8.30 8.57
C ILE A 222 10.23 -6.97 8.87
N SER A 223 9.41 -6.50 7.94
CA SER A 223 8.53 -5.36 8.13
C SER A 223 7.12 -5.71 7.68
N TYR A 224 6.13 -5.18 8.38
CA TYR A 224 4.73 -5.36 8.00
C TYR A 224 3.93 -4.10 8.29
N ASP A 225 3.45 -3.45 7.23
CA ASP A 225 2.58 -2.29 7.30
C ASP A 225 1.12 -2.75 7.43
N PHE A 226 0.45 -2.36 8.51
CA PHE A 226 -0.97 -2.66 8.71
C PHE A 226 -1.79 -1.38 8.82
N GLY A 227 -2.99 -1.41 8.24
CA GLY A 227 -3.95 -0.31 8.34
C GLY A 227 -4.76 -0.34 9.65
N PRO A 228 -5.81 0.49 9.78
CA PRO A 228 -6.68 0.49 10.95
C PRO A 228 -7.20 -0.91 11.31
N GLN A 229 -7.17 -1.24 12.60
CA GLN A 229 -7.61 -2.50 13.20
C GLN A 229 -8.89 -2.33 14.02
N THR A 230 -9.66 -3.41 14.15
CA THR A 230 -10.81 -3.49 15.05
C THR A 230 -10.38 -4.06 16.40
N ASP A 231 -10.91 -3.53 17.49
CA ASP A 231 -10.61 -4.00 18.83
C ASP A 231 -10.90 -5.52 18.96
N ASP A 232 -10.03 -6.26 19.65
CA ASP A 232 -10.12 -7.72 19.89
C ASP A 232 -10.11 -8.63 18.64
N ILE A 233 -9.81 -8.10 17.45
CA ILE A 233 -9.65 -8.87 16.21
C ILE A 233 -8.17 -8.90 15.82
N SER A 234 -7.62 -10.09 15.59
CA SER A 234 -6.26 -10.25 15.07
C SER A 234 -6.26 -10.44 13.57
N TYR A 235 -5.10 -10.20 12.96
CA TYR A 235 -4.83 -10.50 11.56
C TYR A 235 -3.64 -11.45 11.50
N GLY A 236 -3.78 -12.57 10.80
CA GLY A 236 -2.77 -13.62 10.78
C GLY A 236 -2.83 -14.54 9.57
N ARG A 237 -1.82 -15.37 9.41
CA ARG A 237 -1.62 -16.28 8.29
C ARG A 237 -2.38 -17.58 8.49
N ASN A 238 -3.16 -18.03 7.51
CA ASN A 238 -3.86 -19.32 7.56
C ASN A 238 -3.72 -20.08 6.23
N PRO A 239 -3.00 -21.23 6.20
CA PRO A 239 -2.28 -21.87 7.31
C PRO A 239 -1.10 -21.04 7.84
N ASP A 240 -0.61 -21.37 9.04
CA ASP A 240 0.57 -20.72 9.65
C ASP A 240 1.75 -20.65 8.67
N GLY A 241 2.41 -19.50 8.61
CA GLY A 241 3.55 -19.26 7.73
C GLY A 241 3.23 -19.13 6.23
N SER A 242 1.96 -19.27 5.81
CA SER A 242 1.56 -19.10 4.40
C SER A 242 1.40 -17.64 4.00
N ASP A 243 1.35 -17.33 2.70
CA ASP A 243 1.10 -15.96 2.20
C ASP A 243 -0.35 -15.50 2.32
N THR A 244 -1.24 -16.36 2.79
CA THR A 244 -2.67 -16.06 2.95
C THR A 244 -2.92 -15.47 4.32
N TRP A 245 -3.40 -14.23 4.37
CA TRP A 245 -3.79 -13.55 5.60
C TRP A 245 -5.31 -13.51 5.77
N GLU A 246 -5.77 -13.71 6.99
CA GLU A 246 -7.18 -13.71 7.39
C GLU A 246 -7.33 -13.01 8.74
N TYR A 247 -8.52 -12.45 8.99
CA TYR A 247 -8.86 -11.91 10.30
C TYR A 247 -9.44 -13.00 11.21
N PHE A 248 -9.08 -12.99 12.49
CA PHE A 248 -9.61 -13.92 13.48
C PHE A 248 -10.40 -13.17 14.54
N SER A 249 -11.70 -13.51 14.64
CA SER A 249 -12.56 -13.06 15.73
C SER A 249 -12.25 -13.73 17.07
N ASN A 250 -11.37 -14.74 17.05
CA ASN A 250 -10.81 -15.36 18.23
C ASN A 250 -9.31 -15.53 17.99
N PRO A 251 -8.50 -14.51 18.30
CA PRO A 251 -7.05 -14.57 18.14
C PRO A 251 -6.42 -15.76 18.87
N THR A 252 -5.27 -16.20 18.35
CA THR A 252 -4.65 -17.49 18.69
C THR A 252 -3.20 -17.39 19.18
N PRO A 253 -2.83 -16.42 20.06
CA PRO A 253 -1.44 -16.24 20.47
C PRO A 253 -0.84 -17.50 21.09
N GLY A 254 0.25 -17.96 20.49
CA GLY A 254 1.05 -19.13 20.88
C GLY A 254 0.55 -20.44 20.30
N THR A 255 -0.41 -20.42 19.36
CA THR A 255 -1.04 -21.62 18.80
C THR A 255 -1.33 -21.47 17.31
N THR A 256 -1.53 -22.59 16.62
CA THR A 256 -1.89 -22.57 15.19
C THR A 256 -3.15 -21.77 14.94
N ASN A 257 -3.07 -20.90 13.93
CA ASN A 257 -4.20 -20.16 13.38
C ASN A 257 -5.20 -21.15 12.78
N GLU A 258 -6.34 -21.36 13.44
CA GLU A 258 -7.45 -22.15 12.91
C GLU A 258 -8.73 -21.33 12.88
N ASN A 259 -9.17 -20.94 11.68
CA ASN A 259 -10.49 -20.35 11.50
C ASN A 259 -11.58 -21.45 11.53
N THR A 260 -11.95 -21.89 12.73
CA THR A 260 -12.83 -23.08 12.93
C THR A 260 -14.32 -22.82 12.68
N ASN A 261 -14.71 -21.57 12.43
CA ASN A 261 -16.06 -21.18 11.99
C ASN A 261 -15.99 -19.72 11.47
N PRO A 262 -15.56 -19.50 10.22
CA PRO A 262 -15.81 -18.21 9.61
C PRO A 262 -17.32 -18.05 9.58
N ILE A 263 -17.86 -16.99 10.19
CA ILE A 263 -19.19 -16.52 9.78
C ILE A 263 -18.96 -16.00 8.35
N GLU A 264 -19.07 -16.90 7.38
CA GLU A 264 -18.90 -16.59 5.96
C GLU A 264 -20.20 -15.89 5.51
N PHE A 265 -20.33 -14.62 5.88
CA PHE A 265 -21.41 -13.80 5.37
C PHE A 265 -21.12 -13.48 3.91
N GLN A 266 -21.78 -14.21 3.02
CA GLN A 266 -21.75 -14.02 1.58
C GLN A 266 -23.15 -13.60 1.10
N PRO A 267 -23.46 -12.29 1.04
CA PRO A 267 -24.75 -11.81 0.56
C PRO A 267 -24.98 -12.23 -0.90
N GLN A 268 -26.15 -12.79 -1.18
CA GLN A 268 -26.55 -13.21 -2.53
C GLN A 268 -27.20 -12.08 -3.31
N THR A 269 -27.66 -11.03 -2.61
CA THR A 269 -28.27 -9.85 -3.23
C THR A 269 -27.78 -8.57 -2.59
N LYS A 270 -27.90 -7.46 -3.33
CA LYS A 270 -27.64 -6.12 -2.82
C LYS A 270 -28.45 -5.82 -1.55
N GLU A 271 -29.72 -6.24 -1.50
CA GLU A 271 -30.59 -5.99 -0.34
C GLU A 271 -30.08 -6.69 0.93
N GLU A 272 -29.49 -7.89 0.80
CA GLU A 272 -28.87 -8.59 1.93
C GLU A 272 -27.63 -7.83 2.41
N LEU A 273 -26.76 -7.41 1.49
CA LEU A 273 -25.58 -6.60 1.82
C LEU A 273 -25.98 -5.26 2.48
N VAL A 274 -26.97 -4.55 1.93
CA VAL A 274 -27.49 -3.30 2.50
C VAL A 274 -28.05 -3.53 3.91
N THR A 275 -28.75 -4.64 4.15
CA THR A 275 -29.26 -4.97 5.48
C THR A 275 -28.13 -5.16 6.49
N ALA A 276 -27.06 -5.86 6.08
CA ALA A 276 -25.88 -6.07 6.92
C ALA A 276 -25.12 -4.77 7.18
N VAL A 277 -24.84 -3.96 6.14
CA VAL A 277 -24.19 -2.65 6.27
C VAL A 277 -24.99 -1.71 7.17
N LEU A 278 -26.32 -1.63 6.99
CA LEU A 278 -27.16 -0.80 7.84
C LEU A 278 -27.14 -1.27 9.31
N LEU A 279 -27.09 -2.58 9.55
CA LEU A 279 -26.94 -3.09 10.91
C LEU A 279 -25.56 -2.72 11.47
N TRP A 280 -24.49 -2.89 10.68
CA TRP A 280 -23.12 -2.55 11.06
C TRP A 280 -22.98 -1.09 11.49
N VAL A 281 -23.50 -0.17 10.68
CA VAL A 281 -23.43 1.28 10.94
C VAL A 281 -24.27 1.70 12.16
N ASN A 282 -25.39 1.03 12.44
CA ASN A 282 -26.34 1.46 13.49
C ASN A 282 -26.18 0.68 14.82
N ASP A 283 -25.71 -0.56 14.77
CA ASP A 283 -25.54 -1.48 15.90
C ASP A 283 -24.45 -2.52 15.54
N ASN A 284 -23.20 -2.06 15.58
CA ASN A 284 -22.02 -2.84 15.26
C ASN A 284 -21.95 -4.17 16.05
N ALA A 285 -22.30 -4.17 17.34
CA ALA A 285 -22.30 -5.39 18.16
C ALA A 285 -23.29 -6.44 17.66
N SER A 286 -24.49 -6.04 17.27
CA SER A 286 -25.47 -6.94 16.66
C SER A 286 -25.03 -7.42 15.27
N ALA A 287 -24.39 -6.55 14.48
CA ALA A 287 -23.86 -6.91 13.17
C ALA A 287 -22.72 -7.92 13.27
N LEU A 288 -21.76 -7.70 14.16
CA LEU A 288 -20.66 -8.61 14.46
C LEU A 288 -21.19 -10.00 14.85
N SER A 289 -22.20 -10.06 15.71
CA SER A 289 -22.84 -11.33 16.09
C SER A 289 -23.62 -12.00 14.95
N ALA A 290 -24.11 -11.26 13.96
CA ALA A 290 -24.99 -11.77 12.91
C ALA A 290 -24.24 -12.13 11.62
N TYR A 291 -23.23 -11.34 11.27
CA TYR A 291 -22.55 -11.36 9.98
C TYR A 291 -21.02 -11.45 10.10
N GLY A 292 -20.46 -11.38 11.32
CA GLY A 292 -19.02 -11.24 11.49
C GLY A 292 -18.52 -9.82 11.21
N GLU A 293 -17.21 -9.63 11.28
CA GLU A 293 -16.52 -8.37 10.99
C GLU A 293 -16.71 -7.97 9.52
N ILE A 294 -16.95 -6.67 9.27
CA ILE A 294 -17.30 -6.19 7.92
C ILE A 294 -16.20 -6.45 6.88
N ASN A 295 -14.93 -6.39 7.27
CA ASN A 295 -13.79 -6.66 6.41
C ASN A 295 -13.66 -8.15 5.99
N THR A 296 -14.39 -9.06 6.64
CA THR A 296 -14.41 -10.50 6.33
C THR A 296 -15.56 -10.91 5.42
N TRP A 297 -16.48 -9.99 5.10
CA TRP A 297 -17.64 -10.30 4.28
C TRP A 297 -17.24 -10.63 2.84
N ASP A 298 -17.67 -11.79 2.34
CA ASP A 298 -17.46 -12.19 0.95
C ASP A 298 -18.51 -11.50 0.05
N VAL A 299 -18.15 -10.35 -0.50
CA VAL A 299 -19.01 -9.57 -1.38
C VAL A 299 -18.84 -9.92 -2.87
N SER A 300 -18.12 -11.00 -3.21
CA SER A 300 -17.74 -11.35 -4.59
C SER A 300 -18.91 -11.63 -5.53
N LEU A 301 -20.10 -11.92 -4.99
CA LEU A 301 -21.33 -12.15 -5.75
C LEU A 301 -22.10 -10.86 -6.08
N ILE A 302 -21.74 -9.74 -5.47
CA ILE A 302 -22.48 -8.48 -5.59
C ILE A 302 -22.01 -7.71 -6.82
N THR A 303 -22.95 -7.40 -7.73
CA THR A 303 -22.65 -6.64 -8.95
C THR A 303 -23.07 -5.16 -8.87
N ASP A 304 -23.82 -4.77 -7.85
CA ASP A 304 -24.32 -3.40 -7.62
C ASP A 304 -24.13 -3.00 -6.16
N MET A 305 -23.20 -2.06 -5.94
CA MET A 305 -22.92 -1.46 -4.63
C MET A 305 -23.38 0.00 -4.55
N SER A 306 -24.21 0.44 -5.50
CA SER A 306 -24.70 1.82 -5.49
C SER A 306 -25.42 2.15 -4.18
N GLU A 307 -25.13 3.34 -3.65
CA GLU A 307 -25.70 3.92 -2.41
C GLU A 307 -25.41 3.13 -1.11
N LEU A 308 -24.45 2.18 -1.09
CA LEU A 308 -24.25 1.30 0.06
C LEU A 308 -23.93 2.02 1.38
N PHE A 309 -23.14 3.10 1.32
CA PHE A 309 -22.76 3.95 2.45
C PHE A 309 -23.23 5.40 2.29
N LEU A 310 -24.30 5.62 1.51
CA LEU A 310 -24.90 6.94 1.28
C LEU A 310 -25.34 7.57 2.62
N TYR A 311 -24.90 8.81 2.90
CA TYR A 311 -25.14 9.55 4.15
C TYR A 311 -24.60 8.86 5.43
N SER A 312 -23.61 7.97 5.30
CA SER A 312 -23.05 7.25 6.44
C SER A 312 -21.88 7.99 7.11
N LEU A 313 -21.66 7.74 8.40
CA LEU A 313 -20.41 8.14 9.09
C LEU A 313 -19.33 7.05 9.02
N PHE A 314 -19.56 6.01 8.21
CA PHE A 314 -18.71 4.84 8.04
C PHE A 314 -17.27 5.20 7.62
N ASN A 315 -16.31 4.57 8.27
CA ASN A 315 -14.88 4.63 7.92
C ASN A 315 -14.10 3.37 8.35
N ASP A 316 -14.80 2.24 8.53
CA ASP A 316 -14.12 0.99 8.92
C ASP A 316 -13.46 0.33 7.70
N ASN A 317 -12.55 -0.60 7.96
CA ASN A 317 -11.78 -1.26 6.90
C ASN A 317 -12.67 -2.15 6.00
N ILE A 318 -12.60 -1.91 4.70
CA ILE A 318 -13.23 -2.71 3.63
C ILE A 318 -12.25 -2.96 2.46
N GLY A 319 -10.96 -2.74 2.68
CA GLY A 319 -9.94 -2.86 1.64
C GLY A 319 -9.82 -4.27 1.07
N ASN A 320 -10.17 -5.29 1.86
CA ASN A 320 -10.10 -6.71 1.48
C ASN A 320 -11.35 -7.22 0.72
N TRP A 321 -12.34 -6.38 0.49
CA TRP A 321 -13.52 -6.78 -0.29
C TRP A 321 -13.14 -7.11 -1.74
N ASP A 322 -13.51 -8.30 -2.21
CA ASP A 322 -13.46 -8.64 -3.64
C ASP A 322 -14.60 -7.94 -4.38
N VAL A 323 -14.29 -6.79 -4.98
CA VAL A 323 -15.22 -5.99 -5.77
C VAL A 323 -15.12 -6.23 -7.28
N SER A 324 -14.37 -7.25 -7.73
CA SER A 324 -14.08 -7.50 -9.16
C SER A 324 -15.33 -7.77 -10.02
N SER A 325 -16.42 -8.24 -9.40
CA SER A 325 -17.72 -8.46 -10.04
C SER A 325 -18.63 -7.22 -10.09
N VAL A 326 -18.26 -6.13 -9.41
CA VAL A 326 -19.10 -4.93 -9.29
C VAL A 326 -19.11 -4.15 -10.60
N THR A 327 -20.31 -3.80 -11.06
CA THR A 327 -20.52 -3.02 -12.30
C THR A 327 -21.07 -1.62 -12.05
N ASN A 328 -21.64 -1.39 -10.86
CA ASN A 328 -22.23 -0.11 -10.45
C ASN A 328 -21.82 0.26 -9.02
N MET A 329 -21.10 1.37 -8.88
CA MET A 329 -20.68 1.97 -7.60
C MET A 329 -21.27 3.38 -7.40
N SER A 330 -22.30 3.74 -8.16
CA SER A 330 -22.85 5.10 -8.12
C SER A 330 -23.29 5.50 -6.72
N SER A 331 -22.87 6.68 -6.25
CA SER A 331 -23.20 7.22 -4.92
C SER A 331 -22.83 6.32 -3.73
N MET A 332 -21.93 5.34 -3.88
CA MET A 332 -21.59 4.39 -2.81
C MET A 332 -21.16 5.10 -1.50
N PHE A 333 -20.32 6.14 -1.57
CA PHE A 333 -19.84 6.94 -0.43
C PHE A 333 -20.34 8.39 -0.48
N LYS A 334 -21.43 8.64 -1.21
CA LYS A 334 -21.97 10.00 -1.32
C LYS A 334 -22.39 10.51 0.06
N SER A 335 -21.96 11.73 0.38
CA SER A 335 -22.20 12.38 1.67
C SER A 335 -21.74 11.54 2.86
N ALA A 336 -20.66 10.78 2.71
CA ALA A 336 -19.98 10.08 3.79
C ALA A 336 -18.77 10.90 4.28
N PRO A 337 -18.96 11.91 5.16
CA PRO A 337 -17.94 12.92 5.44
C PRO A 337 -16.69 12.36 6.14
N ASN A 338 -16.80 11.19 6.78
CA ASN A 338 -15.70 10.55 7.51
C ASN A 338 -14.90 9.57 6.67
N PHE A 339 -15.42 9.15 5.50
CA PHE A 339 -14.82 8.06 4.75
C PHE A 339 -13.47 8.49 4.13
N ASN A 340 -12.43 7.74 4.48
CA ASN A 340 -11.07 7.82 3.94
C ASN A 340 -10.34 6.47 4.09
N GLY A 341 -11.08 5.36 4.08
CA GLY A 341 -10.52 4.01 4.18
C GLY A 341 -9.67 3.65 2.96
N ASP A 342 -8.69 2.77 3.15
CA ASP A 342 -7.87 2.26 2.06
C ASP A 342 -8.67 1.32 1.16
N ILE A 343 -8.77 1.71 -0.12
CA ILE A 343 -9.44 0.99 -1.20
C ILE A 343 -8.54 0.92 -2.45
N SER A 344 -7.23 1.14 -2.27
CA SER A 344 -6.25 1.18 -3.36
C SER A 344 -6.14 -0.16 -4.10
N ASN A 345 -6.37 -1.27 -3.40
CA ASN A 345 -6.28 -2.64 -3.92
C ASN A 345 -7.56 -3.15 -4.59
N TRP A 346 -8.63 -2.36 -4.65
CA TRP A 346 -9.87 -2.78 -5.29
C TRP A 346 -9.72 -2.96 -6.80
N ASP A 347 -10.10 -4.13 -7.32
CA ASP A 347 -10.25 -4.35 -8.76
C ASP A 347 -11.58 -3.76 -9.25
N VAL A 348 -11.51 -2.55 -9.81
CA VAL A 348 -12.67 -1.83 -10.35
C VAL A 348 -12.82 -1.96 -11.88
N SER A 349 -12.07 -2.88 -12.52
CA SER A 349 -12.02 -3.00 -13.99
C SER A 349 -13.36 -3.36 -14.65
N SER A 350 -14.30 -3.94 -13.89
CA SER A 350 -15.66 -4.25 -14.33
C SER A 350 -16.67 -3.10 -14.14
N VAL A 351 -16.30 -2.03 -13.42
CA VAL A 351 -17.21 -0.95 -13.05
C VAL A 351 -17.50 -0.07 -14.27
N THR A 352 -18.78 0.17 -14.53
CA THR A 352 -19.24 1.00 -15.66
C THR A 352 -19.84 2.33 -15.22
N ASN A 353 -20.26 2.44 -13.95
CA ASN A 353 -20.89 3.62 -13.38
C ASN A 353 -20.29 3.96 -12.00
N MET A 354 -19.63 5.12 -11.92
CA MET A 354 -19.07 5.71 -10.69
C MET A 354 -19.70 7.07 -10.36
N SER A 355 -20.87 7.38 -10.95
CA SER A 355 -21.49 8.69 -10.77
C SER A 355 -21.73 9.00 -9.30
N SER A 356 -21.29 10.17 -8.83
CA SER A 356 -21.41 10.66 -7.47
C SER A 356 -20.78 9.76 -6.39
N MET A 357 -19.89 8.82 -6.73
CA MET A 357 -19.36 7.84 -5.77
C MET A 357 -18.82 8.48 -4.48
N PHE A 358 -18.08 9.59 -4.59
CA PHE A 358 -17.51 10.32 -3.44
C PHE A 358 -18.13 11.71 -3.25
N ASN A 359 -19.24 12.03 -3.93
CA ASN A 359 -19.87 13.35 -3.86
C ASN A 359 -20.11 13.79 -2.40
N SER A 360 -19.56 14.93 -1.98
CA SER A 360 -19.59 15.45 -0.60
C SER A 360 -18.96 14.54 0.48
N ALA A 361 -18.10 13.58 0.11
CA ALA A 361 -17.28 12.82 1.06
C ALA A 361 -16.06 13.64 1.49
N THR A 362 -16.29 14.69 2.30
CA THR A 362 -15.33 15.80 2.49
C THR A 362 -13.93 15.42 2.95
N ASN A 363 -13.75 14.28 3.64
CA ASN A 363 -12.44 13.82 4.10
C ASN A 363 -11.73 12.88 3.12
N PHE A 364 -12.40 12.44 2.05
CA PHE A 364 -11.84 11.45 1.14
C PHE A 364 -10.62 12.02 0.39
N ASN A 365 -9.49 11.35 0.55
CA ASN A 365 -8.25 11.55 -0.18
C ASN A 365 -7.47 10.22 -0.30
N GLY A 366 -8.16 9.07 -0.33
CA GLY A 366 -7.55 7.75 -0.47
C GLY A 366 -6.93 7.56 -1.85
N ASP A 367 -5.81 6.84 -1.94
CA ASP A 367 -5.12 6.57 -3.20
C ASP A 367 -5.97 5.67 -4.11
N ILE A 368 -6.26 6.17 -5.31
CA ILE A 368 -7.01 5.48 -6.38
C ILE A 368 -6.27 5.59 -7.71
N SER A 369 -4.99 5.92 -7.69
CA SER A 369 -4.15 6.12 -8.89
C SER A 369 -3.99 4.84 -9.70
N MET A 370 -4.05 3.68 -9.05
CA MET A 370 -3.87 2.35 -9.65
C MET A 370 -5.17 1.71 -10.16
N TRP A 371 -6.32 2.36 -10.00
CA TRP A 371 -7.60 1.84 -10.47
C TRP A 371 -7.68 1.77 -12.01
N ASP A 372 -8.05 0.60 -12.53
CA ASP A 372 -8.41 0.44 -13.94
C ASP A 372 -9.84 0.93 -14.18
N VAL A 373 -9.98 2.18 -14.62
CA VAL A 373 -11.27 2.81 -14.93
C VAL A 373 -11.65 2.71 -16.41
N SER A 374 -10.96 1.87 -17.21
CA SER A 374 -11.16 1.81 -18.67
C SER A 374 -12.58 1.37 -19.09
N SER A 375 -13.32 0.68 -18.23
CA SER A 375 -14.72 0.29 -18.46
C SER A 375 -15.74 1.35 -18.05
N VAL A 376 -15.34 2.41 -17.35
CA VAL A 376 -16.25 3.41 -16.79
C VAL A 376 -16.82 4.29 -17.91
N THR A 377 -18.14 4.48 -17.89
CA THR A 377 -18.85 5.32 -18.87
C THR A 377 -19.46 6.59 -18.26
N ASN A 378 -19.64 6.61 -16.93
CA ASN A 378 -20.25 7.71 -16.19
C ASN A 378 -19.44 8.03 -14.92
N MET A 379 -18.89 9.24 -14.86
CA MET A 379 -18.18 9.82 -13.71
C MET A 379 -18.83 11.13 -13.21
N ASN A 380 -20.10 11.36 -13.56
CA ASN A 380 -20.85 12.55 -13.19
C ASN A 380 -20.78 12.80 -11.67
N SER A 381 -20.40 14.01 -11.26
CA SER A 381 -20.30 14.44 -9.86
C SER A 381 -19.42 13.55 -8.96
N MET A 382 -18.53 12.71 -9.51
CA MET A 382 -17.78 11.70 -8.72
C MET A 382 -17.06 12.31 -7.51
N PHE A 383 -16.42 13.47 -7.68
CA PHE A 383 -15.70 14.19 -6.62
C PHE A 383 -16.29 15.56 -6.27
N GLN A 384 -17.52 15.86 -6.70
CA GLN A 384 -18.14 17.15 -6.37
C GLN A 384 -18.20 17.38 -4.85
N ASP A 385 -17.82 18.58 -4.39
CA ASP A 385 -17.74 18.96 -2.97
C ASP A 385 -16.77 18.12 -2.11
N VAL A 386 -15.73 17.51 -2.70
CA VAL A 386 -14.69 16.77 -1.97
C VAL A 386 -13.46 17.65 -1.71
N ASN A 387 -13.51 18.44 -0.63
CA ASN A 387 -12.54 19.51 -0.39
C ASN A 387 -11.07 19.09 -0.26
N ASN A 388 -10.80 17.85 0.18
CA ASN A 388 -9.45 17.37 0.50
C ASN A 388 -8.84 16.48 -0.60
N PHE A 389 -9.54 16.25 -1.71
CA PHE A 389 -9.07 15.31 -2.73
C PHE A 389 -8.02 15.93 -3.64
N ASN A 390 -6.82 15.32 -3.69
CA ASN A 390 -5.71 15.76 -4.54
C ASN A 390 -4.81 14.59 -5.00
N GLN A 391 -5.40 13.44 -5.31
CA GLN A 391 -4.66 12.26 -5.78
C GLN A 391 -4.28 12.35 -7.26
N ASP A 392 -3.23 11.63 -7.65
CA ASP A 392 -2.80 11.54 -9.05
C ASP A 392 -3.75 10.64 -9.85
N LEU A 393 -4.37 11.22 -10.88
CA LEU A 393 -5.28 10.54 -11.79
C LEU A 393 -4.74 10.48 -13.23
N SER A 394 -3.47 10.83 -13.44
CA SER A 394 -2.86 10.92 -14.77
C SER A 394 -2.81 9.57 -15.51
N GLY A 395 -2.78 8.46 -14.78
CA GLY A 395 -2.77 7.10 -15.31
C GLY A 395 -4.13 6.54 -15.73
N TRP A 396 -5.24 7.23 -15.43
CA TRP A 396 -6.58 6.74 -15.74
C TRP A 396 -6.87 6.74 -17.24
N ASP A 397 -7.34 5.61 -17.76
CA ASP A 397 -7.92 5.52 -19.10
C ASP A 397 -9.40 5.90 -19.06
N VAL A 398 -9.71 7.16 -19.42
CA VAL A 398 -11.07 7.70 -19.47
C VAL A 398 -11.68 7.69 -20.87
N SER A 399 -11.10 6.97 -21.83
CA SER A 399 -11.50 6.99 -23.25
C SER A 399 -12.94 6.52 -23.51
N ASN A 400 -13.53 5.76 -22.59
CA ASN A 400 -14.92 5.30 -22.64
C ASN A 400 -15.91 6.17 -21.87
N VAL A 401 -15.45 7.18 -21.13
CA VAL A 401 -16.32 8.05 -20.32
C VAL A 401 -17.12 8.98 -21.25
N THR A 402 -18.42 9.06 -21.00
CA THR A 402 -19.36 9.88 -21.79
C THR A 402 -19.94 11.06 -21.01
N ASP A 403 -19.91 11.00 -19.67
CA ASP A 403 -20.44 12.02 -18.75
C ASP A 403 -19.42 12.31 -17.64
N MET A 404 -18.91 13.54 -17.64
CA MET A 404 -18.01 14.11 -16.62
C MET A 404 -18.62 15.37 -15.98
N GLY A 405 -19.95 15.57 -16.11
CA GLY A 405 -20.63 16.73 -15.55
C GLY A 405 -20.38 16.84 -14.05
N SER A 406 -20.05 18.04 -13.57
CA SER A 406 -19.74 18.36 -12.18
C SER A 406 -18.64 17.50 -11.54
N MET A 407 -17.83 16.75 -12.28
CA MET A 407 -16.89 15.76 -11.70
C MET A 407 -15.96 16.36 -10.63
N PHE A 408 -15.44 17.57 -10.85
CA PHE A 408 -14.60 18.32 -9.92
C PHE A 408 -15.23 19.67 -9.48
N GLU A 409 -16.56 19.77 -9.51
CA GLU A 409 -17.24 20.97 -9.05
C GLU A 409 -16.97 21.19 -7.55
N ASN A 410 -16.49 22.38 -7.19
CA ASN A 410 -16.16 22.77 -5.81
C ASN A 410 -15.16 21.83 -5.11
N VAL A 411 -14.16 21.31 -5.84
CA VAL A 411 -13.02 20.57 -5.29
C VAL A 411 -11.89 21.57 -5.01
N GLY A 412 -11.76 22.04 -3.77
CA GLY A 412 -10.92 23.21 -3.46
C GLY A 412 -9.46 23.11 -3.88
N ILE A 413 -8.82 21.95 -3.69
CA ILE A 413 -7.35 21.80 -3.79
C ILE A 413 -6.85 20.93 -4.95
N PHE A 414 -7.75 20.34 -5.75
CA PHE A 414 -7.32 19.41 -6.79
C PHE A 414 -6.53 20.13 -7.88
N ASN A 415 -5.30 19.68 -8.11
CA ASN A 415 -4.43 20.19 -9.17
C ASN A 415 -3.62 19.07 -9.84
N GLY A 416 -4.23 17.88 -10.00
CA GLY A 416 -3.63 16.75 -10.71
C GLY A 416 -3.51 17.02 -12.21
N ASN A 417 -2.43 16.55 -12.85
CA ASN A 417 -2.23 16.72 -14.29
C ASN A 417 -3.05 15.68 -15.08
N ILE A 418 -4.13 16.15 -15.71
CA ILE A 418 -5.04 15.34 -16.53
C ILE A 418 -4.97 15.68 -18.03
N SER A 419 -3.90 16.36 -18.46
CA SER A 419 -3.72 16.78 -19.86
C SER A 419 -3.59 15.62 -20.86
N MET A 420 -3.27 14.41 -20.37
CA MET A 420 -3.11 13.19 -21.16
C MET A 420 -4.39 12.37 -21.32
N TRP A 421 -5.49 12.75 -20.65
CA TRP A 421 -6.76 12.06 -20.78
C TRP A 421 -7.32 12.12 -22.22
N ASP A 422 -7.76 10.97 -22.73
CA ASP A 422 -8.56 10.91 -23.95
C ASP A 422 -10.03 11.17 -23.61
N VAL A 423 -10.49 12.40 -23.83
CA VAL A 423 -11.87 12.83 -23.58
C VAL A 423 -12.75 12.82 -24.84
N SER A 424 -12.29 12.20 -25.93
CA SER A 424 -12.97 12.25 -27.24
C SER A 424 -14.38 11.65 -27.25
N SER A 425 -14.69 10.78 -26.28
CA SER A 425 -16.02 10.19 -26.07
C SER A 425 -16.96 11.02 -25.18
N VAL A 426 -16.46 12.05 -24.49
CA VAL A 426 -17.24 12.81 -23.51
C VAL A 426 -18.26 13.70 -24.22
N THR A 427 -19.50 13.65 -23.74
CA THR A 427 -20.63 14.41 -24.28
C THR A 427 -21.17 15.49 -23.33
N ASP A 428 -20.93 15.35 -22.02
CA ASP A 428 -21.28 16.34 -20.99
C ASP A 428 -20.07 16.63 -20.09
N MET A 429 -19.69 17.92 -20.03
CA MET A 429 -18.68 18.48 -19.13
C MET A 429 -19.22 19.70 -18.35
N SER A 430 -20.54 19.82 -18.23
CA SER A 430 -21.16 20.94 -17.50
C SER A 430 -20.63 21.01 -16.08
N PHE A 431 -20.29 22.21 -15.61
CA PHE A 431 -19.81 22.50 -14.26
C PHE A 431 -18.54 21.75 -13.81
N MET A 432 -17.86 21.01 -14.70
CA MET A 432 -16.77 20.09 -14.35
C MET A 432 -15.68 20.73 -13.48
N PHE A 433 -15.34 22.00 -13.73
CA PHE A 433 -14.34 22.78 -13.00
C PHE A 433 -14.93 24.05 -12.36
N THR A 434 -16.23 24.09 -12.10
CA THR A 434 -16.86 25.25 -11.46
C THR A 434 -16.43 25.31 -9.99
N PHE A 435 -16.00 26.49 -9.54
CA PHE A 435 -15.47 26.74 -8.18
C PHE A 435 -14.18 25.99 -7.78
N ILE A 436 -13.41 25.46 -8.73
CA ILE A 436 -12.03 24.99 -8.43
C ILE A 436 -11.08 26.19 -8.34
N GLU A 437 -10.28 26.29 -7.27
CA GLU A 437 -9.42 27.45 -7.03
C GLU A 437 -8.03 27.32 -7.69
N ASP A 438 -7.43 26.13 -7.62
CA ASP A 438 -6.00 25.93 -7.94
C ASP A 438 -5.71 25.29 -9.30
N PHE A 439 -6.72 24.72 -9.98
CA PHE A 439 -6.52 23.98 -11.23
C PHE A 439 -6.11 24.89 -12.40
N ASN A 440 -4.90 24.66 -12.95
CA ASN A 440 -4.32 25.53 -13.98
C ASN A 440 -3.53 24.81 -15.09
N HIS A 441 -3.73 23.50 -15.27
CA HIS A 441 -3.03 22.69 -16.28
C HIS A 441 -3.47 23.02 -17.72
N ASP A 442 -2.56 22.82 -18.68
CA ASP A 442 -2.84 22.98 -20.11
C ASP A 442 -3.64 21.79 -20.65
N LEU A 443 -4.89 22.03 -21.02
CA LEU A 443 -5.81 21.03 -21.59
C LEU A 443 -6.02 21.22 -23.10
N SER A 444 -5.14 21.96 -23.78
CA SER A 444 -5.29 22.24 -25.21
C SER A 444 -5.18 21.01 -26.13
N SER A 445 -4.70 19.88 -25.60
CA SER A 445 -4.64 18.57 -26.26
C SER A 445 -5.99 17.83 -26.31
N TRP A 446 -6.95 18.20 -25.46
CA TRP A 446 -8.22 17.50 -25.35
C TRP A 446 -9.06 17.64 -26.62
N ASP A 447 -9.51 16.50 -27.17
CA ASP A 447 -10.53 16.48 -28.22
C ASP A 447 -11.93 16.60 -27.59
N VAL A 448 -12.46 17.82 -27.57
CA VAL A 448 -13.79 18.12 -27.03
C VAL A 448 -14.88 18.17 -28.12
N SER A 449 -14.63 17.60 -29.30
CA SER A 449 -15.58 17.71 -30.43
C SER A 449 -16.91 16.98 -30.22
N SER A 450 -16.95 15.98 -29.34
CA SER A 450 -18.15 15.25 -28.94
C SER A 450 -18.97 15.95 -27.84
N VAL A 451 -18.40 16.96 -27.17
CA VAL A 451 -19.04 17.62 -26.04
C VAL A 451 -20.20 18.50 -26.52
N THR A 452 -21.39 18.22 -25.99
CA THR A 452 -22.62 18.95 -26.31
C THR A 452 -23.07 19.91 -25.19
N ASN A 453 -22.57 19.71 -23.97
CA ASN A 453 -22.87 20.53 -22.81
C ASN A 453 -21.57 20.95 -22.08
N MET A 454 -21.34 22.26 -21.97
CA MET A 454 -20.21 22.89 -21.27
C MET A 454 -20.69 24.06 -20.40
N ASP A 455 -21.91 23.97 -19.86
CA ASP A 455 -22.44 24.98 -18.95
C ASP A 455 -21.48 25.18 -17.76
N ARG A 456 -21.43 26.41 -17.23
CA ARG A 456 -20.47 26.82 -16.19
C ARG A 456 -21.18 27.40 -14.98
#